data_AF-A0A6J8CQY3-F1
#
_entry.id   AF-A0A6J8CQY3-F1
#
_cell.length_a   1.000
_cell.length_b   1.000
_cell.length_c   1.000
_cell.angle_alpha   90.00
_cell.angle_beta   90.00
_cell.angle_gamma   90.00
#
_symmetry.space_group_name_H-M   'P 1'
#
loop_
_entity.id
_entity.type
_entity.pdbx_description
1 polymer ?
#
loop_
_entity_poly.entity_id
_entity_poly.type
_entity_poly.pdbx_seq_one_letter_code
_entity_poly.pdbx_strand_id
1 'polypeptide(L)'
;MTTDEISIRASHTLIEKELLVFSDNCLSCDEIESPDKCNTTTECNDGNECFLMEVLTHDFKPAVRLGCMEKKNYCRMQCSNLAEFGTFTPEHMKQFFQYTSRLFHISSGEEFQAYVGIEDANQSGSRPKWVWEVSGQTMIHGMQTRFNPTHHTYCMVAIHRTYSSDHSYIAGLANVDCSKQYKPLCQIKLS
;
A
#
# COMPACT_ATOMS: atom_id res chain seq x y z
N MET A 1 24.53 19.06 -5.59
CA MET A 1 23.18 18.60 -5.18
C MET A 1 22.87 17.40 -6.04
N THR A 2 23.02 16.20 -5.48
CA THR A 2 22.60 14.95 -6.11
C THR A 2 21.07 14.89 -6.04
N THR A 3 20.41 14.73 -7.17
CA THR A 3 18.97 14.43 -7.22
C THR A 3 18.83 12.95 -6.93
N ASP A 4 18.35 12.60 -5.74
CA ASP A 4 18.02 11.22 -5.37
C ASP A 4 16.92 10.72 -6.32
N GLU A 5 17.17 9.61 -7.01
CA GLU A 5 16.15 8.96 -7.85
C GLU A 5 15.19 8.16 -6.95
N ILE A 6 13.92 8.54 -6.99
CA ILE A 6 12.86 7.81 -6.27
C ILE A 6 12.23 6.81 -7.23
N SER A 7 12.30 5.51 -6.90
CA SER A 7 11.64 4.44 -7.66
C SER A 7 10.49 3.86 -6.84
N ILE A 8 9.26 4.06 -7.29
CA ILE A 8 8.10 3.41 -6.65
C ILE A 8 7.87 2.05 -7.30
N ARG A 9 7.94 0.98 -6.50
CA ARG A 9 7.47 -0.35 -6.90
C ARG A 9 6.10 -0.59 -6.29
N ALA A 10 5.07 -0.60 -7.12
CA ALA A 10 3.87 -1.33 -6.76
C ALA A 10 4.25 -2.82 -6.76
N SER A 11 4.12 -3.49 -5.61
CA SER A 11 4.53 -4.89 -5.51
C SER A 11 3.72 -5.72 -6.49
N HIS A 12 4.39 -6.25 -7.51
CA HIS A 12 3.81 -7.07 -8.55
C HIS A 12 3.76 -8.50 -8.02
N THR A 13 2.80 -8.75 -7.14
CA THR A 13 2.40 -10.12 -6.80
C THR A 13 0.94 -10.27 -7.18
N LEU A 14 0.72 -10.19 -8.50
CA LEU A 14 -0.44 -10.79 -9.17
C LEU A 14 -0.23 -12.31 -9.17
N ILE A 15 -0.29 -12.92 -7.99
CA ILE A 15 -0.80 -14.29 -7.89
C ILE A 15 -2.19 -14.10 -7.33
N GLU A 16 -3.16 -14.54 -8.12
CA GLU A 16 -4.57 -14.23 -8.02
C GLU A 16 -5.09 -14.23 -6.58
N LYS A 17 -5.78 -13.15 -6.24
CA LYS A 17 -6.47 -12.91 -4.96
C LYS A 17 -7.39 -14.09 -4.56
N GLU A 18 -7.76 -14.95 -5.52
CA GLU A 18 -8.56 -16.16 -5.31
C GLU A 18 -7.82 -17.29 -4.59
N LEU A 19 -6.48 -17.32 -4.59
CA LEU A 19 -5.71 -18.39 -3.94
C LEU A 19 -5.38 -18.14 -2.47
N LEU A 20 -5.52 -16.90 -1.98
CA LEU A 20 -4.95 -16.47 -0.69
C LEU A 20 -5.95 -16.16 0.41
N VAL A 21 -7.24 -16.03 0.08
CA VAL A 21 -8.25 -15.55 1.03
C VAL A 21 -9.46 -16.48 1.00
N PHE A 22 -9.65 -17.24 2.08
CA PHE A 22 -10.91 -17.93 2.37
C PHE A 22 -11.50 -17.32 3.64
N SER A 23 -12.37 -16.31 3.50
CA SER A 23 -13.19 -15.78 4.62
C SER A 23 -12.38 -15.47 5.89
N ASP A 24 -11.71 -14.31 5.94
CA ASP A 24 -10.86 -13.82 7.03
C ASP A 24 -9.65 -14.71 7.42
N ASN A 25 -9.53 -15.90 6.81
CA ASN A 25 -8.39 -16.79 6.95
C ASN A 25 -7.43 -16.66 5.75
N CYS A 26 -6.15 -16.53 6.08
CA CYS A 26 -5.04 -16.50 5.14
C CYS A 26 -4.29 -17.83 5.16
N LEU A 27 -3.73 -18.23 4.03
CA LEU A 27 -2.69 -19.26 4.02
C LEU A 27 -1.47 -18.77 4.83
N SER A 28 -0.90 -19.65 5.66
CA SER A 28 0.22 -19.33 6.55
C SER A 28 1.27 -20.43 6.49
N CYS A 29 2.24 -20.23 5.61
CA CYS A 29 3.35 -21.14 5.41
C CYS A 29 4.64 -20.37 5.24
N ASP A 30 5.72 -20.92 5.77
CA ASP A 30 7.05 -20.35 5.63
C ASP A 30 7.88 -21.16 4.62
N GLU A 31 8.65 -20.45 3.79
CA GLU A 31 9.62 -21.00 2.83
C GLU A 31 9.13 -22.20 1.98
N ILE A 32 7.97 -22.07 1.31
CA ILE A 32 7.44 -23.11 0.41
C ILE A 32 7.77 -22.84 -1.06
N GLU A 33 7.83 -23.88 -1.89
CA GLU A 33 8.18 -23.73 -3.32
C GLU A 33 7.12 -23.00 -4.15
N SER A 34 5.84 -23.13 -3.80
CA SER A 34 4.74 -22.46 -4.49
C SER A 34 3.52 -22.30 -3.56
N PRO A 35 2.64 -21.31 -3.80
CA PRO A 35 1.49 -21.04 -2.93
C PRO A 35 0.54 -22.23 -2.77
N ASP A 36 0.35 -23.02 -3.84
CA ASP A 36 -0.53 -24.19 -3.87
C ASP A 36 -0.10 -25.31 -2.91
N LYS A 37 1.16 -25.28 -2.43
CA LYS A 37 1.68 -26.24 -1.45
C LYS A 37 1.36 -25.84 -0.02
N CYS A 38 0.75 -24.68 0.21
CA CYS A 38 0.30 -24.29 1.53
C CYS A 38 -1.09 -24.82 1.83
N ASN A 39 -1.21 -25.59 2.91
CA ASN A 39 -2.48 -26.11 3.41
C ASN A 39 -2.81 -25.64 4.84
N THR A 40 -1.93 -24.82 5.43
CA THR A 40 -2.12 -24.24 6.76
C THR A 40 -2.79 -22.88 6.61
N THR A 41 -3.80 -22.62 7.42
CA THR A 41 -4.51 -21.32 7.46
C THR A 41 -4.36 -20.66 8.83
N THR A 42 -4.47 -19.34 8.86
CA THR A 42 -4.49 -18.52 10.08
C THR A 42 -5.46 -17.36 9.90
N GLU A 43 -6.11 -16.94 10.98
CA GLU A 43 -6.91 -15.72 11.02
C GLU A 43 -6.00 -14.51 11.23
N CYS A 44 -6.27 -13.41 10.53
CA CYS A 44 -5.54 -12.15 10.72
C CYS A 44 -6.19 -11.31 11.82
N ASN A 45 -5.38 -10.80 12.75
CA ASN A 45 -5.80 -9.74 13.67
C ASN A 45 -6.17 -8.45 12.90
N ASP A 46 -6.95 -7.58 13.54
CA ASP A 46 -7.30 -6.26 13.01
C ASP A 46 -6.07 -5.48 12.52
N GLY A 47 -6.14 -4.98 11.28
CA GLY A 47 -5.06 -4.21 10.65
C GLY A 47 -4.02 -5.04 9.89
N ASN A 48 -4.01 -6.37 10.05
CA ASN A 48 -3.20 -7.27 9.24
C ASN A 48 -3.92 -7.66 7.94
N GLU A 49 -3.15 -7.97 6.90
CA GLU A 49 -3.66 -8.51 5.64
C GLU A 49 -2.91 -9.78 5.26
N CYS A 50 -3.58 -10.65 4.48
CA CYS A 50 -2.92 -11.79 3.84
C CYS A 50 -1.83 -11.27 2.91
N PHE A 51 -0.62 -11.78 3.06
CA PHE A 51 0.48 -11.47 2.16
C PHE A 51 1.01 -12.73 1.48
N LEU A 52 1.58 -12.51 0.30
CA LEU A 52 2.45 -13.44 -0.38
C LEU A 52 3.75 -12.71 -0.66
N MET A 53 4.86 -13.35 -0.32
CA MET A 53 6.18 -12.78 -0.53
C MET A 53 7.13 -13.82 -1.10
N GLU A 54 7.84 -13.44 -2.15
CA GLU A 54 8.98 -14.21 -2.63
C GLU A 54 10.18 -13.95 -1.70
N VAL A 55 10.78 -15.03 -1.19
CA VAL A 55 11.92 -15.01 -0.28
C VAL A 55 13.02 -15.94 -0.79
N LEU A 56 14.21 -15.82 -0.21
CA LEU A 56 15.29 -16.78 -0.39
C LEU A 56 15.45 -17.57 0.90
N THR A 57 15.41 -18.89 0.78
CA THR A 57 15.79 -19.81 1.86
C THR A 57 17.25 -19.58 2.30
N HIS A 58 17.64 -20.16 3.43
CA HIS A 58 19.04 -20.21 3.88
C HIS A 58 20.01 -20.70 2.78
N ASP A 59 19.55 -21.61 1.91
CA ASP A 59 20.35 -22.18 0.84
C ASP A 59 20.28 -21.37 -0.47
N PHE A 60 19.82 -20.11 -0.41
CA PHE A 60 19.65 -19.20 -1.54
C PHE A 60 18.72 -19.73 -2.64
N LYS A 61 17.83 -20.68 -2.31
CA LYS A 61 16.77 -21.12 -3.22
C LYS A 61 15.57 -20.18 -3.12
N PRO A 62 14.94 -19.82 -4.25
CA PRO A 62 13.66 -19.13 -4.26
C PRO A 62 12.60 -19.92 -3.49
N ALA A 63 11.83 -19.23 -2.68
CA ALA A 63 10.67 -19.77 -1.97
C ALA A 63 9.62 -18.67 -1.80
N VAL A 64 8.47 -19.05 -1.26
CA VAL A 64 7.34 -18.18 -0.98
C VAL A 64 7.01 -18.26 0.50
N ARG A 65 6.74 -17.11 1.10
CA ARG A 65 6.19 -16.96 2.44
C ARG A 65 4.78 -16.40 2.35
N LEU A 66 3.86 -17.02 3.06
CA LEU A 66 2.45 -16.67 3.15
C LEU A 66 2.08 -16.43 4.61
N GLY A 67 1.18 -15.49 4.88
CA GLY A 67 0.66 -15.32 6.23
C GLY A 67 -0.08 -14.01 6.43
N CYS A 68 -0.18 -13.60 7.68
CA CYS A 68 -0.74 -12.31 8.09
C CYS A 68 0.38 -11.32 8.41
N MET A 69 0.25 -10.09 7.89
CA MET A 69 1.22 -9.05 8.17
C MET A 69 0.58 -7.68 8.22
N GLU A 70 1.10 -6.85 9.11
CA GLU A 70 0.78 -5.42 9.11
C GLU A 70 1.28 -4.79 7.79
N LYS A 71 0.43 -4.02 7.13
CA LYS A 71 0.70 -3.36 5.83
C LYS A 71 2.06 -2.62 5.79
N LYS A 72 2.42 -1.99 6.91
CA LYS A 72 3.68 -1.27 7.07
C LYS A 72 4.90 -2.20 7.07
N ASN A 73 4.78 -3.34 7.75
CA ASN A 73 5.83 -4.35 7.78
C ASN A 73 6.03 -5.02 6.42
N TYR A 74 4.97 -5.14 5.62
CA TYR A 74 5.08 -5.61 4.23
C TYR A 74 6.04 -4.75 3.40
N CYS A 75 5.88 -3.42 3.42
CA CYS A 75 6.82 -2.54 2.72
C CYS A 75 8.23 -2.61 3.33
N ARG A 76 8.36 -2.63 4.67
CA ARG A 76 9.67 -2.70 5.34
C ARG A 76 10.46 -3.96 4.96
N MET A 77 9.78 -5.09 4.81
CA MET A 77 10.40 -6.34 4.36
C MET A 77 10.91 -6.29 2.92
N GLN A 78 10.35 -5.41 2.09
CA GLN A 78 10.83 -5.14 0.72
C GLN A 78 11.90 -4.04 0.69
N CYS A 79 12.58 -3.78 1.82
CA CYS A 79 13.53 -2.68 2.01
C CYS A 79 12.93 -1.33 1.59
N SER A 80 11.64 -1.15 1.86
CA SER A 80 10.82 -0.05 1.36
C SER A 80 10.02 0.58 2.49
N ASN A 81 9.38 1.71 2.24
CA ASN A 81 8.41 2.32 3.15
C ASN A 81 7.09 2.51 2.44
N LEU A 82 6.01 2.77 3.19
CA LEU A 82 4.78 3.24 2.56
C LEU A 82 5.09 4.54 1.78
N ALA A 83 4.46 4.69 0.62
CA ALA A 83 4.77 5.74 -0.33
C ALA A 83 4.48 7.12 0.26
N GLU A 84 5.39 8.04 -0.01
CA GLU A 84 5.26 9.45 0.33
C GLU A 84 5.14 10.30 -0.93
N PHE A 85 4.14 11.16 -0.97
CA PHE A 85 3.97 12.10 -2.08
C PHE A 85 4.45 13.51 -1.73
N GLY A 86 5.04 13.73 -0.55
CA GLY A 86 5.50 15.04 -0.10
C GLY A 86 6.52 15.69 -1.02
N THR A 87 7.32 14.88 -1.72
CA THR A 87 8.33 15.33 -2.69
C THR A 87 7.88 15.18 -4.15
N PHE A 88 6.66 14.70 -4.40
CA PHE A 88 6.19 14.42 -5.75
C PHE A 88 5.62 15.68 -6.39
N THR A 89 6.05 15.95 -7.63
CA THR A 89 5.36 16.90 -8.49
C THR A 89 4.02 16.30 -8.93
N PRO A 90 3.02 17.13 -9.29
CA PRO A 90 1.77 16.65 -9.91
C PRO A 90 2.00 15.67 -11.07
N GLU A 91 3.06 15.88 -11.86
CA GLU A 91 3.47 15.02 -12.97
C GLU A 91 3.96 13.64 -12.52
N HIS A 92 4.84 13.58 -11.51
CA HIS A 92 5.31 12.30 -10.95
C HIS A 92 4.15 11.51 -10.37
N MET A 93 3.27 12.21 -9.67
CA MET A 93 2.03 11.67 -9.14
C MET A 93 1.17 11.10 -10.27
N LYS A 94 0.88 11.86 -11.33
CA LYS A 94 0.12 11.38 -12.50
C LYS A 94 0.73 10.14 -13.15
N GLN A 95 2.04 10.17 -13.44
CA GLN A 95 2.75 9.03 -14.08
C GLN A 95 2.68 7.78 -13.21
N PHE A 96 2.90 7.95 -11.91
CA PHE A 96 2.82 6.88 -10.94
C PHE A 96 1.45 6.20 -10.97
N PHE A 97 0.36 6.97 -10.91
CA PHE A 97 -0.96 6.35 -10.91
C PHE A 97 -1.35 5.74 -12.25
N GLN A 98 -0.95 6.35 -13.37
CA GLN A 98 -1.11 5.73 -14.70
C GLN A 98 -0.43 4.37 -14.76
N TYR A 99 0.78 4.25 -14.21
CA TYR A 99 1.48 2.97 -14.10
C TYR A 99 0.70 1.99 -13.23
N THR A 100 0.27 2.39 -12.02
CA THR A 100 -0.51 1.49 -11.15
C THR A 100 -1.85 1.08 -11.75
N SER A 101 -2.51 1.95 -12.53
CA SER A 101 -3.80 1.61 -13.14
C SER A 101 -3.68 0.49 -14.14
N ARG A 102 -2.61 0.53 -14.95
CA ARG A 102 -2.28 -0.53 -15.89
C ARG A 102 -1.91 -1.81 -15.16
N LEU A 103 -1.11 -1.68 -14.10
CA LEU A 103 -0.65 -2.79 -13.28
C LEU A 103 -1.79 -3.54 -12.58
N PHE A 104 -2.79 -2.82 -12.08
CA PHE A 104 -3.93 -3.40 -11.37
C PHE A 104 -5.15 -3.67 -12.25
N HIS A 105 -5.02 -3.50 -13.58
CA HIS A 105 -6.12 -3.68 -14.53
C HIS A 105 -7.41 -2.92 -14.14
N ILE A 106 -7.27 -1.70 -13.62
CA ILE A 106 -8.41 -0.88 -13.20
C ILE A 106 -9.23 -0.54 -14.44
N SER A 107 -10.49 -0.98 -14.48
CA SER A 107 -11.40 -0.70 -15.58
C SER A 107 -11.85 0.76 -15.58
N SER A 108 -12.35 1.25 -16.72
CA SER A 108 -12.90 2.59 -16.81
C SER A 108 -14.07 2.78 -15.85
N GLY A 109 -14.03 3.83 -15.03
CA GLY A 109 -15.06 4.13 -14.03
C GLY A 109 -14.82 3.50 -12.66
N GLU A 110 -13.75 2.72 -12.50
CA GLU A 110 -13.36 2.16 -11.20
C GLU A 110 -12.50 3.13 -10.39
N GLU A 111 -12.56 2.97 -9.07
CA GLU A 111 -11.75 3.72 -8.10
C GLU A 111 -10.75 2.75 -7.46
N PHE A 112 -9.47 3.13 -7.46
CA PHE A 112 -8.43 2.42 -6.75
C PHE A 112 -7.99 3.20 -5.52
N GLN A 113 -7.87 2.47 -4.42
CA GLN A 113 -7.48 3.00 -3.12
C GLN A 113 -6.32 2.16 -2.57
N ALA A 114 -5.25 2.83 -2.16
CA ALA A 114 -4.08 2.19 -1.58
C ALA A 114 -3.52 2.97 -0.40
N TYR A 115 -3.03 2.27 0.63
CA TYR A 115 -2.42 2.88 1.80
C TYR A 115 -1.13 3.60 1.44
N VAL A 116 -0.93 4.76 2.06
CA VAL A 116 0.25 5.62 1.91
C VAL A 116 0.84 5.93 3.28
N GLY A 117 2.09 6.39 3.31
CA GLY A 117 2.84 6.60 4.54
C GLY A 117 2.50 7.91 5.23
N ILE A 118 1.23 8.13 5.56
CA ILE A 118 0.78 9.29 6.33
C ILE A 118 0.22 8.83 7.66
N GLU A 119 0.65 9.49 8.72
CA GLU A 119 0.14 9.31 10.07
C GLU A 119 -0.38 10.63 10.65
N ASP A 120 -1.32 10.52 11.58
CA ASP A 120 -1.75 11.66 12.39
C ASP A 120 -0.75 11.87 13.53
N ALA A 121 0.10 12.88 13.42
CA ALA A 121 1.07 13.26 14.47
C ALA A 121 0.39 13.73 15.76
N ASN A 122 -0.89 14.11 15.71
CA ASN A 122 -1.67 14.58 16.84
C ASN A 122 -2.72 13.52 17.24
N GLN A 123 -2.30 12.27 17.49
CA GLN A 123 -3.15 11.11 17.84
C GLN A 123 -4.21 11.36 18.96
N SER A 124 -4.18 12.50 19.64
CA SER A 124 -5.07 12.91 20.73
C SER A 124 -5.75 14.27 20.53
N GLY A 125 -5.55 14.95 19.40
CA GLY A 125 -6.01 16.32 19.16
C GLY A 125 -7.34 16.41 18.40
N SER A 126 -8.11 17.47 18.65
CA SER A 126 -9.34 17.80 17.89
C SER A 126 -9.09 18.20 16.43
N ARG A 127 -7.82 18.34 16.03
CA ARG A 127 -7.40 18.65 14.67
C ARG A 127 -6.24 17.72 14.27
N PRO A 128 -6.48 16.77 13.35
CA PRO A 128 -5.44 15.86 12.90
C PRO A 128 -4.32 16.65 12.23
N LYS A 129 -3.07 16.28 12.54
CA LYS A 129 -1.88 16.83 11.89
C LYS A 129 -1.22 15.72 11.09
N TRP A 130 -1.55 15.69 9.81
CA TRP A 130 -1.03 14.70 8.89
C TRP A 130 0.44 14.95 8.54
N VAL A 131 1.28 13.97 8.84
CA VAL A 131 2.71 13.98 8.50
C VAL A 131 3.07 12.72 7.73
N TRP A 132 4.01 12.86 6.82
CA TRP A 132 4.63 11.74 6.12
C TRP A 132 5.56 10.99 7.06
N GLU A 133 5.44 9.66 7.15
CA GLU A 133 6.11 8.83 8.15
C GLU A 133 7.65 8.90 8.09
N VAL A 134 8.21 8.82 6.88
CA VAL A 134 9.65 8.75 6.62
C VAL A 134 10.27 10.14 6.61
N SER A 135 9.66 11.11 5.93
CA SER A 135 10.22 12.47 5.81
C SER A 135 9.88 13.37 6.99
N GLY A 136 8.84 13.03 7.78
CA GLY A 136 8.32 13.87 8.85
C GLY A 136 7.68 15.18 8.37
N GLN A 137 7.59 15.37 7.04
CA GLN A 137 7.05 16.60 6.45
C GLN A 137 5.53 16.64 6.66
N THR A 138 5.01 17.84 6.93
CA THR A 138 3.55 18.03 7.01
C THR A 138 2.94 17.88 5.62
N MET A 139 1.83 17.14 5.54
CA MET A 139 1.08 16.99 4.30
C MET A 139 0.63 18.36 3.79
N ILE A 140 0.80 18.60 2.49
CA ILE A 140 0.44 19.87 1.86
C ILE A 140 -1.08 20.06 1.93
N HIS A 141 -1.50 21.25 2.35
CA HIS A 141 -2.91 21.62 2.41
C HIS A 141 -3.54 21.56 1.00
N GLY A 142 -4.64 20.81 0.86
CA GLY A 142 -5.34 20.59 -0.42
C GLY A 142 -5.10 19.23 -1.08
N MET A 143 -4.14 18.43 -0.60
CA MET A 143 -4.01 17.03 -1.05
C MET A 143 -5.13 16.14 -0.51
N GLN A 144 -5.70 16.47 0.65
CA GLN A 144 -6.84 15.77 1.21
C GLN A 144 -8.13 16.22 0.55
N THR A 145 -8.85 15.29 -0.07
CA THR A 145 -10.08 15.58 -0.80
C THR A 145 -11.32 14.99 -0.16
N ARG A 146 -11.14 14.07 0.79
CA ARG A 146 -12.23 13.56 1.63
C ARG A 146 -11.76 13.51 3.08
N PHE A 147 -12.54 14.17 3.94
CA PHE A 147 -12.40 14.05 5.39
C PHE A 147 -13.64 13.37 5.94
N ASN A 148 -13.47 12.17 6.51
CA ASN A 148 -14.53 11.52 7.27
C ASN A 148 -14.20 11.58 8.78
N PRO A 149 -14.88 12.46 9.56
CA PRO A 149 -14.55 12.67 10.97
C PRO A 149 -15.05 11.56 11.92
N THR A 150 -15.67 10.49 11.41
CA THR A 150 -16.37 9.51 12.26
C THR A 150 -15.50 8.42 12.86
N HIS A 151 -14.20 8.36 12.56
CA HIS A 151 -13.32 7.25 12.98
C HIS A 151 -12.33 7.69 14.06
N HIS A 152 -11.95 6.79 14.97
CA HIS A 152 -10.98 7.10 16.05
C HIS A 152 -9.54 6.73 15.69
N THR A 153 -9.36 5.82 14.74
CA THR A 153 -8.06 5.45 14.15
C THR A 153 -8.07 5.83 12.69
N TYR A 154 -7.14 6.68 12.28
CA TYR A 154 -7.10 7.16 10.91
C TYR A 154 -5.82 6.75 10.21
N CYS A 155 -5.99 6.03 9.12
CA CYS A 155 -4.96 5.78 8.12
C CYS A 155 -5.28 6.60 6.88
N MET A 156 -4.30 6.82 6.02
CA MET A 156 -4.51 7.57 4.77
C MET A 156 -4.40 6.64 3.57
N VAL A 157 -5.30 6.82 2.62
CA VAL A 157 -5.22 6.20 1.30
C VAL A 157 -5.10 7.24 0.20
N ALA A 158 -4.35 6.91 -0.84
CA ALA A 158 -4.44 7.62 -2.10
C ALA A 158 -5.62 7.09 -2.91
N ILE A 159 -6.41 8.02 -3.45
CA ILE A 159 -7.55 7.71 -4.31
C ILE A 159 -7.20 8.05 -5.75
N HIS A 160 -7.30 7.05 -6.60
CA HIS A 160 -7.16 7.19 -8.03
C HIS A 160 -8.46 6.84 -8.74
N ARG A 161 -8.82 7.63 -9.75
CA ARG A 161 -10.01 7.39 -10.58
C ARG A 161 -9.64 7.35 -12.04
N THR A 162 -10.19 6.36 -12.73
CA THR A 162 -10.17 6.24 -14.19
C THR A 162 -11.51 6.70 -14.73
N TYR A 163 -11.50 7.66 -15.65
CA TYR A 163 -12.71 8.05 -16.40
C TYR A 163 -12.75 7.39 -17.77
N SER A 164 -11.57 7.14 -18.35
CA SER A 164 -11.37 6.34 -19.55
C SER A 164 -9.98 5.68 -19.50
N SER A 165 -9.69 4.81 -20.46
CA SER A 165 -8.37 4.17 -20.62
C SER A 165 -7.20 5.15 -20.63
N ASP A 166 -7.43 6.37 -21.11
CA ASP A 166 -6.40 7.39 -21.31
C ASP A 166 -6.52 8.59 -20.38
N HIS A 167 -7.64 8.71 -19.64
CA HIS A 167 -7.89 9.80 -18.71
C HIS A 167 -8.04 9.25 -17.30
N SER A 168 -7.00 9.47 -16.51
CA SER A 168 -6.98 9.17 -15.10
C SER A 168 -6.38 10.33 -14.32
N TYR A 169 -6.91 10.58 -13.13
CA TYR A 169 -6.39 11.63 -12.26
C TYR A 169 -6.47 11.20 -10.79
N ILE A 170 -5.64 11.84 -9.98
CA ILE A 170 -5.64 11.64 -8.54
C ILE A 170 -6.83 12.40 -7.98
N ALA A 171 -7.81 11.66 -7.48
CA ALA A 171 -8.93 12.28 -6.80
C ALA A 171 -8.51 12.87 -5.46
N GLY A 172 -7.35 12.46 -4.92
CA GLY A 172 -6.69 13.04 -3.75
C GLY A 172 -6.30 12.00 -2.72
N LEU A 173 -6.14 12.46 -1.48
CA LEU A 173 -5.94 11.63 -0.30
C LEU A 173 -7.22 11.62 0.54
N ALA A 174 -7.51 10.49 1.17
CA ALA A 174 -8.65 10.35 2.06
C ALA A 174 -8.25 9.60 3.33
N ASN A 175 -8.75 10.10 4.46
CA ASN A 175 -8.63 9.35 5.71
C ASN A 175 -9.67 8.23 5.72
N VAL A 176 -9.22 7.06 6.14
CA VAL A 176 -10.02 5.84 6.26
C VAL A 176 -9.76 5.20 7.61
N ASP A 177 -10.68 4.34 8.02
CA ASP A 177 -10.45 3.45 9.15
C ASP A 177 -9.29 2.49 8.84
N CYS A 178 -8.31 2.40 9.73
CA CYS A 178 -7.14 1.54 9.56
C CYS A 178 -7.48 0.03 9.46
N SER A 179 -8.64 -0.37 9.99
CA SER A 179 -9.15 -1.75 9.89
C SER A 179 -9.63 -2.13 8.48
N LYS A 180 -9.86 -1.15 7.60
CA LYS A 180 -10.28 -1.44 6.22
C LYS A 180 -9.18 -2.15 5.45
N GLN A 181 -9.58 -2.88 4.43
CA GLN A 181 -8.65 -3.63 3.59
C GLN A 181 -8.34 -2.83 2.33
N TYR A 182 -7.12 -2.31 2.24
CA TYR A 182 -6.59 -1.60 1.07
C TYR A 182 -5.15 -2.05 0.85
N LYS A 183 -4.74 -2.13 -0.41
CA LYS A 183 -3.37 -2.55 -0.72
C LYS A 183 -2.35 -1.50 -0.25
N PRO A 184 -1.20 -1.88 0.32
CA PRO A 184 -0.13 -0.93 0.61
C PRO A 184 0.54 -0.47 -0.68
N LEU A 185 0.92 0.81 -0.70
CA LEU A 185 1.76 1.36 -1.74
C LEU A 185 3.17 1.56 -1.20
N CYS A 186 4.17 0.89 -1.78
CA CYS A 186 5.54 0.92 -1.25
C CYS A 186 6.47 1.74 -2.16
N GLN A 187 7.29 2.63 -1.57
CA GLN A 187 8.29 3.46 -2.24
C GLN A 187 9.71 3.05 -1.85
N ILE A 188 10.55 2.78 -2.85
CA ILE A 188 11.98 2.50 -2.68
C ILE A 188 12.76 3.78 -2.99
N LYS A 189 13.66 4.19 -2.10
CA LYS A 189 14.63 5.25 -2.38
C LYS A 189 15.89 4.60 -2.95
N LEU A 190 16.30 4.99 -4.15
CA LEU A 190 17.58 4.57 -4.71
C LEU A 190 18.63 5.59 -4.24
N SER A 191 19.63 5.11 -3.51
CA SER A 191 20.78 5.90 -3.03
C SER A 191 21.86 6.02 -4.09
#